data_AF-A0A7U7EP51-F1
#
_entry.id   AF-A0A7U7EP51-F1
#
_cell.length_a   1.000
_cell.length_b   1.000
_cell.length_c   1.000
_cell.angle_alpha   90.00
_cell.angle_beta   90.00
_cell.angle_gamma   90.00
#
_symmetry.space_group_name_H-M   'P 1'
#
loop_
_entity.id
_entity.type
_entity.pdbx_description
1 polymer ?
#
loop_
_entity_poly.entity_id
_entity_poly.type
_entity_poly.pdbx_seq_one_letter_code
_entity_poly.pdbx_strand_id
1 'polypeptide(L)'
;MHTLTRLALLATAALSLSACFNNDSPKEQSSLCIYNTDPQAERCKPGQMAWFRPEDGQQITEQAALSVAAAYCDFNHQVMHNRAGVLCVFTDQRLDSVK
;
A
#
# COMPACT_ATOMS: atom_id res chain seq x y z
N MET A 1 -16.18 49.62 -20.92
CA MET A 1 -16.11 48.79 -19.69
C MET A 1 -16.72 47.39 -19.83
N HIS A 2 -17.58 47.09 -20.83
CA HIS A 2 -18.18 45.75 -20.98
C HIS A 2 -17.34 44.67 -21.68
N THR A 3 -16.32 45.05 -22.45
CA THR A 3 -15.46 44.11 -23.20
C THR A 3 -14.42 43.41 -22.31
N LEU A 4 -13.91 44.11 -21.28
CA LEU A 4 -12.97 43.56 -20.31
C LEU A 4 -13.61 42.47 -19.42
N THR A 5 -14.89 42.62 -19.06
CA THR A 5 -15.64 41.65 -18.25
C THR A 5 -15.86 40.32 -18.98
N ARG A 6 -15.96 40.35 -20.33
CA ARG A 6 -16.15 39.14 -21.14
C ARG A 6 -14.85 38.35 -21.34
N LEU A 7 -13.69 39.02 -21.38
CA LEU A 7 -12.40 38.32 -21.46
C LEU A 7 -12.05 37.57 -20.16
N ALA A 8 -12.44 38.12 -18.99
CA ALA A 8 -12.15 37.49 -17.71
C ALA A 8 -12.88 36.14 -17.52
N LEU A 9 -14.06 35.96 -18.12
CA LEU A 9 -14.86 34.73 -18.02
C LEU A 9 -14.32 33.57 -18.86
N LEU A 10 -13.52 33.85 -19.90
CA LEU A 10 -12.92 32.81 -20.74
C LEU A 10 -11.64 32.22 -20.13
N ALA A 11 -10.98 32.96 -19.23
CA ALA A 11 -9.74 32.52 -18.59
C ALA A 11 -9.95 31.49 -17.46
N THR A 12 -11.11 31.50 -16.80
CA THR A 12 -11.40 30.58 -15.68
C THR A 12 -11.72 29.15 -16.13
N ALA A 13 -12.17 28.95 -17.37
CA ALA A 13 -12.45 27.60 -17.90
C ALA A 13 -11.19 26.80 -18.27
N ALA A 14 -10.06 27.46 -18.53
CA ALA A 14 -8.82 26.80 -18.92
C ALA A 14 -8.04 26.17 -17.75
N LEU A 15 -8.26 26.64 -16.51
CA LEU A 15 -7.56 26.14 -15.32
C LEU A 15 -8.12 24.82 -14.78
N SER A 16 -9.32 24.42 -15.22
CA SER A 16 -9.95 23.15 -14.80
C SER A 16 -9.28 21.90 -15.39
N LEU A 17 -8.54 22.02 -16.49
CA LEU A 17 -7.95 20.86 -17.17
C LEU A 17 -6.58 20.44 -16.64
N SER A 18 -5.83 21.32 -15.96
CA SER A 18 -4.49 20.98 -15.47
C SER A 18 -4.49 20.02 -14.27
N ALA A 19 -5.64 19.81 -13.62
CA ALA A 19 -5.78 18.85 -12.51
C ALA A 19 -6.09 17.41 -12.97
N CYS A 20 -6.49 17.20 -14.23
CA CYS A 20 -6.78 15.86 -14.77
C CYS A 20 -5.53 15.17 -15.36
N PHE A 21 -4.40 15.86 -15.47
CA PHE A 21 -3.15 15.32 -15.98
C PHE A 21 -2.14 15.01 -14.87
N ASN A 22 -2.62 14.62 -13.69
CA ASN A 22 -1.82 13.78 -12.82
C ASN A 22 -1.68 12.43 -13.52
N ASN A 23 -0.72 12.35 -14.43
CA ASN A 23 -0.08 11.11 -14.85
C ASN A 23 0.67 10.57 -13.62
N ASP A 24 -0.08 10.11 -12.63
CA ASP A 24 0.39 9.01 -11.81
C ASP A 24 0.57 7.87 -12.81
N SER A 25 1.81 7.74 -13.32
CA SER A 25 2.27 6.56 -14.04
C SER A 25 1.61 5.36 -13.38
N PRO A 26 1.09 4.36 -14.12
CA PRO A 26 0.61 3.13 -13.51
C PRO A 26 1.74 2.66 -12.61
N LYS A 27 1.61 2.87 -11.29
CA LYS A 27 2.61 2.38 -10.34
C LYS A 27 2.56 0.90 -10.62
N GLU A 28 3.60 0.40 -11.28
CA GLU A 28 3.85 -1.02 -11.48
C GLU A 28 3.32 -1.69 -10.22
N GLN A 29 2.19 -2.37 -10.36
CA GLN A 29 1.45 -2.85 -9.20
C GLN A 29 2.33 -3.96 -8.66
N SER A 30 3.23 -3.57 -7.76
CA SER A 30 4.36 -4.36 -7.29
C SER A 30 3.81 -5.73 -6.97
N SER A 31 4.34 -6.77 -7.60
CA SER A 31 3.91 -8.14 -7.41
C SER A 31 3.66 -8.42 -5.93
N LEU A 32 2.40 -8.69 -5.57
CA LEU A 32 2.01 -8.95 -4.19
C LEU A 32 2.67 -10.24 -3.70
N CYS A 33 3.46 -10.16 -2.64
CA CYS A 33 4.03 -11.34 -2.00
C CYS A 33 3.01 -11.96 -1.05
N ILE A 34 2.46 -13.12 -1.39
CA ILE A 34 1.53 -13.84 -0.51
C ILE A 34 2.31 -14.90 0.25
N TYR A 35 2.16 -14.93 1.57
CA TYR A 35 2.82 -15.90 2.44
C TYR A 35 1.93 -16.27 3.62
N ASN A 36 2.18 -17.45 4.20
CA ASN A 36 1.51 -17.89 5.43
C ASN A 36 2.46 -18.54 6.45
N THR A 37 3.76 -18.61 6.15
CA THR A 37 4.81 -19.10 7.05
C THR A 37 6.08 -18.28 6.88
N ASP A 38 6.95 -18.32 7.88
CA ASP A 38 8.21 -17.56 7.90
C ASP A 38 9.14 -17.91 6.71
N PRO A 39 9.33 -19.20 6.32
CA PRO A 39 10.13 -19.53 5.14
C PRO A 39 9.53 -19.04 3.81
N GLN A 40 8.22 -18.74 3.78
CA GLN A 40 7.62 -18.10 2.62
C GLN A 40 7.83 -16.58 2.67
N ALA A 41 7.79 -15.98 3.85
CA ALA A 41 8.06 -14.56 4.07
C ALA A 41 9.51 -14.20 3.67
N GLU A 42 10.48 -15.06 3.95
CA GLU A 42 11.90 -14.88 3.57
C GLU A 42 12.12 -14.75 2.05
N ARG A 43 11.15 -15.22 1.23
CA ARG A 43 11.20 -15.07 -0.24
C ARG A 43 10.66 -13.72 -0.72
N CYS A 44 10.08 -12.92 0.17
CA CYS A 44 9.63 -11.59 -0.14
C CYS A 44 10.82 -10.62 -0.24
N LYS A 45 10.76 -9.70 -1.20
CA LYS A 45 11.74 -8.62 -1.39
C LYS A 45 11.39 -7.43 -0.50
N PRO A 46 12.35 -6.82 0.20
CA PRO A 46 12.13 -5.59 0.94
C PRO A 46 11.54 -4.48 0.05
N GLY A 47 10.57 -3.74 0.57
CA GLY A 47 9.93 -2.62 -0.13
C GLY A 47 8.77 -3.01 -1.07
N GLN A 48 8.49 -4.30 -1.28
CA GLN A 48 7.32 -4.72 -2.06
C GLN A 48 6.08 -4.92 -1.16
N MET A 49 4.88 -4.86 -1.74
CA MET A 49 3.65 -5.22 -1.03
C MET A 49 3.64 -6.71 -0.66
N ALA A 50 3.26 -7.03 0.58
CA ALA A 50 3.13 -8.39 1.05
C ALA A 50 1.84 -8.58 1.87
N TRP A 51 1.25 -9.77 1.73
CA TRP A 51 0.05 -10.19 2.42
C TRP A 51 0.30 -11.51 3.15
N PHE A 52 0.27 -11.46 4.47
CA PHE A 52 0.12 -12.65 5.29
C PHE A 52 -1.31 -13.15 5.17
N ARG A 53 -1.50 -14.28 4.49
CA ARG A 53 -2.80 -14.89 4.25
C ARG A 53 -2.86 -16.24 4.99
N PRO A 54 -3.67 -16.41 6.03
CA PRO A 54 -3.86 -17.72 6.66
C PRO A 54 -4.38 -18.75 5.64
N GLU A 55 -4.31 -20.05 5.97
CA GLU A 55 -4.87 -21.08 5.10
C GLU A 55 -6.38 -20.86 4.86
N ASP A 56 -6.90 -21.39 3.77
CA ASP A 56 -8.29 -21.16 3.37
C ASP A 56 -9.25 -21.56 4.49
N GLY A 57 -10.11 -20.62 4.90
CA GLY A 57 -11.06 -20.81 5.98
C GLY A 57 -10.51 -20.60 7.40
N GLN A 58 -9.20 -20.40 7.57
CA GLN A 58 -8.61 -20.04 8.85
C GLN A 58 -8.69 -18.53 9.09
N GLN A 59 -8.82 -18.16 10.37
CA GLN A 59 -8.79 -16.77 10.82
C GLN A 59 -7.61 -16.58 11.78
N ILE A 60 -7.03 -15.38 11.74
CA ILE A 60 -5.95 -15.00 12.64
C ILE A 60 -6.52 -14.26 13.85
N THR A 61 -5.88 -14.40 15.00
CA THR A 61 -6.19 -13.60 16.18
C THR A 61 -5.59 -12.21 16.04
N GLU A 62 -6.09 -11.24 16.82
CA GLU A 62 -5.50 -9.90 16.87
C GLU A 62 -4.03 -9.94 17.32
N GLN A 63 -3.69 -10.85 18.24
CA GLN A 63 -2.31 -11.07 18.65
C GLN A 63 -1.44 -11.56 17.48
N ALA A 64 -1.92 -12.53 16.69
CA ALA A 64 -1.20 -13.01 15.53
C ALA A 64 -1.02 -11.91 14.47
N ALA A 65 -2.04 -11.07 14.25
CA ALA A 65 -1.93 -9.92 13.36
C ALA A 65 -0.82 -8.96 13.81
N LEU A 66 -0.74 -8.65 15.11
CA LEU A 66 0.31 -7.79 15.67
C LEU A 66 1.69 -8.46 15.56
N SER A 67 1.80 -9.76 15.83
CA SER A 67 3.06 -10.51 15.68
C SER A 67 3.58 -10.46 14.25
N VAL A 68 2.71 -10.72 13.27
CA VAL A 68 3.06 -10.66 11.84
C VAL A 68 3.45 -9.24 11.43
N ALA A 69 2.70 -8.23 11.86
CA ALA A 69 3.02 -6.84 11.58
C ALA A 69 4.39 -6.45 12.17
N ALA A 70 4.64 -6.83 13.42
CA ALA A 70 5.91 -6.58 14.09
C ALA A 70 7.08 -7.31 13.41
N ALA A 71 6.87 -8.51 12.89
CA ALA A 71 7.90 -9.29 12.20
C ALA A 71 8.23 -8.75 10.80
N TYR A 72 7.22 -8.46 9.98
CA TYR A 72 7.41 -8.36 8.52
C TYR A 72 6.99 -7.03 7.90
N CYS A 73 6.34 -6.13 8.64
CA CYS A 73 5.84 -4.87 8.07
C CYS A 73 6.77 -3.68 8.33
N ASP A 74 7.02 -2.87 7.31
CA ASP A 74 7.60 -1.55 7.45
C ASP A 74 6.55 -0.54 7.97
N PHE A 75 6.73 -0.07 9.20
CA PHE A 75 5.83 0.88 9.85
C PHE A 75 5.94 2.32 9.33
N ASN A 76 6.87 2.61 8.43
CA ASN A 76 6.86 3.88 7.66
C ASN A 76 5.74 3.91 6.62
N HIS A 77 5.08 2.76 6.39
CA HIS A 77 3.98 2.60 5.46
C HIS A 77 2.72 2.14 6.20
N GLN A 78 1.56 2.27 5.53
CA GLN A 78 0.30 1.82 6.10
C GLN A 78 0.29 0.30 6.30
N VAL A 79 -0.16 -0.13 7.48
CA VAL A 79 -0.41 -1.54 7.81
C VAL A 79 -1.91 -1.74 7.94
N MET A 80 -2.46 -2.64 7.13
CA MET A 80 -3.86 -3.05 7.20
C MET A 80 -3.94 -4.47 7.76
N HIS A 81 -4.83 -4.70 8.73
CA HIS A 81 -5.03 -6.04 9.29
C HIS A 81 -6.48 -6.27 9.67
N ASN A 82 -6.88 -7.53 9.65
CA ASN A 82 -8.12 -8.04 10.21
C ASN A 82 -7.96 -9.57 10.43
N ARG A 83 -9.04 -10.25 10.79
CA ARG A 83 -9.05 -11.71 10.95
C ARG A 83 -8.68 -12.52 9.70
N ALA A 84 -8.64 -11.90 8.51
CA ALA A 84 -8.25 -12.55 7.27
C ALA A 84 -6.76 -12.36 6.92
N GLY A 85 -5.98 -11.61 7.70
CA GLY A 85 -4.55 -11.45 7.46
C GLY A 85 -4.00 -10.06 7.75
N VAL A 86 -2.75 -9.85 7.31
CA VAL A 86 -2.00 -8.59 7.42
C VAL A 86 -1.44 -8.20 6.05
N LEU A 87 -1.75 -6.99 5.59
CA LEU A 87 -1.27 -6.41 4.34
C LEU A 87 -0.40 -5.18 4.64
N CYS A 88 0.83 -5.17 4.13
CA CYS A 88 1.78 -4.09 4.37
C CYS A 88 2.92 -4.10 3.34
N VAL A 89 3.82 -3.12 3.44
CA VAL A 89 5.11 -3.16 2.76
C VAL A 89 6.07 -4.05 3.55
N PHE A 90 6.69 -5.02 2.87
CA PHE A 90 7.59 -5.99 3.50
C PHE A 90 8.94 -5.36 3.90
N THR A 91 9.47 -5.81 5.04
CA THR A 91 10.82 -5.50 5.51
C THR A 91 11.52 -6.75 6.02
N ASP A 92 12.83 -6.83 5.76
CA ASP A 92 13.71 -7.90 6.22
C ASP A 92 14.49 -7.54 7.50
N GLN A 93 14.42 -6.28 7.94
CA GLN A 93 15.21 -5.73 9.06
C GLN A 93 15.03 -6.49 10.39
N ARG A 94 13.96 -7.28 10.51
CA ARG A 94 13.55 -7.98 11.73
C ARG A 94 13.51 -9.49 11.59
N LEU A 95 13.91 -10.06 10.44
CA LEU A 95 13.89 -11.52 10.23
C LEU A 95 14.73 -12.27 11.27
N ASP A 96 15.86 -11.71 11.69
CA ASP A 96 16.72 -12.32 12.71
C ASP A 96 16.11 -12.32 14.12
N SER A 97 15.09 -11.49 14.38
CA SER A 97 14.37 -11.44 15.67
C SER A 97 13.21 -12.43 15.76
N VAL A 98 12.86 -13.08 14.64
CA VAL A 98 11.72 -14.02 14.53
C VAL A 98 12.19 -15.48 14.53
N LYS A 99 13.52 -15.72 14.40
CA LYS A 99 14.15 -17.05 14.47
C LYS A 99 14.17 -17.66 15.88
#